data_AF-A0A521VG92-F1
#
_entry.id   AF-A0A521VG92-F1
#
_cell.length_a   1.000
_cell.length_b   1.000
_cell.length_c   1.000
_cell.angle_alpha   90.00
_cell.angle_beta   90.00
_cell.angle_gamma   90.00
#
_symmetry.space_group_name_H-M   'P 1'
#
loop_
_entity.id
_entity.type
_entity.pdbx_description
1 polymer ?
#
loop_
_entity_poly.entity_id
_entity_poly.type
_entity_poly.pdbx_seq_one_letter_code
_entity_poly.pdbx_strand_id
1 'polypeptide(L)' 'MQMVDLPDSRGHFGPYGGVFVAETLMHALAELRQAYEHCRGDAAF' A
#
# COMPACT_ATOMS: atom_id res chain seq x y z
N MET A 1 14.66 -20.03 -3.99
CA MET A 1 13.73 -19.28 -3.13
C MET A 1 13.35 -18.03 -3.92
N GLN A 2 12.15 -17.96 -4.50
CA GLN A 2 11.76 -16.75 -5.23
C GLN A 2 11.51 -15.63 -4.21
N MET A 3 12.22 -14.52 -4.35
CA MET A 3 11.92 -13.27 -3.65
C MET A 3 10.58 -12.78 -4.19
N VAL A 4 9.51 -13.05 -3.43
CA VAL A 4 8.21 -12.45 -3.71
C VAL A 4 8.28 -11.04 -3.15
N ASP A 5 8.15 -10.04 -4.01
CA ASP A 5 8.00 -8.65 -3.58
C ASP A 5 6.68 -8.56 -2.79
N LEU A 6 6.79 -8.19 -1.51
CA LEU A 6 5.67 -8.16 -0.58
C LEU A 6 5.53 -6.75 0.00
N PRO A 7 4.30 -6.21 0.12
CA PRO A 7 3.05 -6.79 -0.37
C PRO A 7 2.96 -6.80 -1.90
N ASP A 8 2.06 -7.61 -2.45
CA ASP A 8 1.74 -7.52 -3.88
C ASP A 8 1.10 -6.15 -4.22
N SER A 9 0.95 -5.86 -5.52
CA SER A 9 0.35 -4.59 -6.00
C SER A 9 -1.08 -4.32 -5.49
N ARG A 10 -1.76 -5.35 -4.97
CA ARG A 10 -3.11 -5.26 -4.39
C ARG A 10 -3.08 -5.16 -2.87
N GLY A 11 -1.91 -5.15 -2.25
CA GLY A 11 -1.71 -5.06 -0.80
C GLY A 11 -1.75 -6.41 -0.08
N HIS A 12 -1.62 -7.54 -0.78
CA HIS A 12 -1.64 -8.86 -0.13
C HIS A 12 -0.24 -9.35 0.24
N PHE A 13 -0.16 -9.97 1.40
CA PHE A 13 0.95 -10.78 1.86
C PHE A 13 0.57 -12.26 1.76
N GLY A 14 0.79 -12.87 0.60
CA GLY A 14 0.26 -14.20 0.31
C GLY A 14 -1.27 -14.19 0.39
N PRO A 15 -1.92 -15.03 1.21
CA PRO A 15 -3.39 -15.06 1.32
C PRO A 15 -3.98 -13.96 2.23
N TYR A 16 -3.14 -13.13 2.84
CA TYR A 16 -3.57 -12.14 3.85
C TYR A 16 -3.46 -10.71 3.30
N GLY A 17 -4.17 -9.75 3.90
CA GLY A 17 -4.09 -8.34 3.52
C GLY A 17 -5.12 -7.94 2.47
N GLY A 18 -4.74 -7.03 1.57
CA GLY A 18 -5.65 -6.37 0.65
C GLY A 18 -6.40 -5.20 1.30
N VAL A 19 -7.40 -4.68 0.58
CA VAL A 19 -8.18 -3.52 1.00
C VAL A 19 -9.65 -3.92 1.13
N PHE A 20 -10.09 -4.17 2.38
CA PHE A 20 -11.48 -4.47 2.72
C PHE A 20 -12.05 -3.35 3.59
N VAL A 21 -12.43 -2.25 2.94
CA VAL A 21 -12.98 -1.05 3.58
C VAL A 21 -14.20 -0.55 2.81
N ALA A 22 -14.95 0.38 3.41
CA ALA A 22 -16.05 1.05 2.73
C ALA A 22 -15.57 1.85 1.50
N GLU A 23 -16.40 1.94 0.46
CA GLU A 23 -16.09 2.68 -0.76
C GLU A 23 -15.74 4.16 -0.47
N THR A 24 -16.39 4.75 0.53
CA THR A 24 -16.13 6.11 0.99
C THR A 24 -14.71 6.35 1.50
N LEU A 25 -13.98 5.29 1.87
CA LEU A 25 -12.59 5.36 2.33
C LEU A 25 -11.56 5.08 1.23
N MET A 26 -12.00 4.55 0.08
CA MET A 26 -11.08 4.17 -1.00
C MET A 26 -10.25 5.36 -1.51
N HIS A 27 -10.88 6.53 -1.63
CA HIS A 27 -10.20 7.73 -2.11
C HIS A 27 -9.12 8.22 -1.13
N ALA A 28 -9.44 8.31 0.16
CA ALA A 28 -8.50 8.74 1.19
C ALA A 28 -7.30 7.77 1.30
N LEU A 29 -7.53 6.46 1.19
CA LEU A 29 -6.44 5.48 1.19
C LEU A 29 -5.56 5.59 -0.06
N ALA A 30 -6.13 5.92 -1.22
CA ALA A 30 -5.37 6.14 -2.43
C ALA A 30 -4.45 7.36 -2.30
N GLU A 31 -4.97 8.48 -1.76
CA GLU A 31 -4.18 9.68 -1.49
C GLU A 31 -3.07 9.42 -0.46
N LEU A 32 -3.40 8.73 0.64
CA LEU A 32 -2.43 8.35 1.66
C LEU A 32 -1.28 7.52 1.07
N ARG A 33 -1.60 6.53 0.22
CA ARG A 33 -0.59 5.72 -0.44
C ARG A 33 0.32 6.56 -1.33
N GLN A 34 -0.23 7.50 -2.10
CA GLN A 34 0.57 8.40 -2.94
C GLN A 34 1.49 9.29 -2.11
N ALA A 35 0.97 9.90 -1.04
CA ALA A 35 1.76 10.71 -0.12
C ALA A 35 2.87 9.89 0.54
N TYR A 36 2.57 8.67 0.98
CA TYR A 36 3.56 7.76 1.54
C TYR A 36 4.67 7.41 0.54
N GLU A 37 4.33 7.05 -0.70
CA GLU A 37 5.34 6.74 -1.73
C GLU A 37 6.24 7.95 -2.03
N HIS A 38 5.69 9.16 -1.98
CA HIS A 38 6.46 10.39 -2.12
C HIS A 38 7.43 10.59 -0.95
N CYS A 39 6.95 10.45 0.29
CA CYS A 39 7.76 10.67 1.49
C CYS A 39 8.72 9.52 1.82
N ARG A 40 8.45 8.27 1.41
CA ARG A 40 9.24 7.09 1.81
C ARG A 40 10.72 7.20 1.43
N GLY A 41 11.02 7.88 0.33
CA GLY A 41 12.39 8.10 -0.14
C GLY A 41 13.00 9.45 0.25
N ASP A 42 12.24 10.31 0.93
CA ASP A 42 12.70 11.65 1.31
C ASP A 42 13.41 11.57 2.67
N ALA A 43 14.71 11.88 2.70
CA ALA A 43 15.51 11.85 3.92
C ALA A 43 15.13 12.92 4.95
N ALA A 44 14.36 13.94 4.55
CA ALA A 44 13.87 14.99 5.42
C ALA A 44 12.54 14.66 6.12
N PHE A 45 11.86 13.57 5.72
CA PHE A 45 10.65 13.02 6.33
C PHE A 45 10.96 11.82 7.23
#